data_AF-A0A950NRI1-F1
#
_entry.id   AF-A0A950NRI1-F1
#
_cell.length_a   1.000
_cell.length_b   1.000
_cell.length_c   1.000
_cell.angle_alpha   90.00
_cell.angle_beta   90.00
_cell.angle_gamma   90.00
#
_symmetry.space_group_name_H-M   'P 1'
#
loop_
_entity.id
_entity.type
_entity.pdbx_description
1 polymer ?
#
loop_
_entity_poly.entity_id
_entity_poly.type
_entity_poly.pdbx_seq_one_letter_code
_entity_poly.pdbx_strand_id
1 'polypeptide(L)' 'MKLVTFTDPDERTRCGSLTDGHITVMDGIATMRELFQSGEDPATVARGANGERIATDDVRLRAPIIPKKFF' A
#
# COMPACT_ATOMS: atom_id res chain seq x y z
N MET A 1 5.69 -2.77 -10.83
CA MET A 1 4.85 -2.77 -9.62
C MET A 1 5.52 -1.92 -8.56
N LYS A 2 4.76 -1.06 -7.86
CA LYS A 2 5.21 -0.22 -6.74
C LYS A 2 4.32 -0.50 -5.52
N LEU A 3 4.86 -0.39 -4.31
CA LEU A 3 4.07 -0.47 -3.07
C LEU A 3 3.64 0.94 -2.66
N VAL A 4 2.41 1.08 -2.19
CA VAL A 4 1.86 2.38 -1.77
C VAL A 4 1.04 2.24 -0.50
N THR A 5 1.16 3.25 0.37
CA THR A 5 0.16 3.53 1.41
C THR A 5 -0.72 4.67 0.89
N PHE A 6 -2.04 4.56 1.03
CA PHE A 6 -2.99 5.55 0.53
C PHE A 6 -4.18 5.71 1.48
N THR A 7 -4.92 6.80 1.32
CA THR A 7 -6.24 7.00 1.91
C THR A 7 -7.29 6.77 0.82
N ASP A 8 -8.25 5.88 1.07
CA ASP A 8 -9.35 5.57 0.14
C ASP A 8 -10.51 6.60 0.25
N PRO A 9 -11.53 6.53 -0.63
CA PRO A 9 -12.68 7.44 -0.58
C PRO A 9 -13.48 7.41 0.73
N ASP A 10 -13.39 6.31 1.48
CA ASP A 10 -14.01 6.15 2.79
C ASP A 10 -13.10 6.64 3.95
N GLU A 11 -12.05 7.40 3.63
CA GLU A 11 -11.05 7.94 4.56
C GLU A 11 -10.26 6.86 5.33
N ARG A 12 -10.21 5.62 4.83
CA ARG A 12 -9.45 4.53 5.45
C ARG A 12 -8.02 4.53 4.94
N THR A 13 -7.05 4.31 5.84
CA THR A 13 -5.64 4.12 5.45
C THR A 13 -5.40 2.66 5.09
N ARG A 14 -4.92 2.42 3.86
CA ARG A 14 -4.71 1.07 3.31
C ARG A 14 -3.36 0.97 2.61
N CYS A 15 -2.87 -0.25 2.48
CA CYS A 15 -1.67 -0.58 1.73
C CYS A 15 -2.04 -1.39 0.47
N GLY A 16 -1.30 -1.19 -0.62
CA GLY A 16 -1.56 -1.91 -1.86
C GLY A 16 -0.41 -1.89 -2.84
N SER A 17 -0.55 -2.69 -3.89
CA SER A 17 0.38 -2.73 -5.02
C SER A 17 -0.16 -1.91 -6.20
N LEU A 18 0.56 -0.88 -6.60
CA LEU A 18 0.28 -0.05 -7.76
C LEU A 18 0.87 -0.68 -9.03
N THR A 19 -0.01 -1.01 -9.97
CA THR A 19 0.31 -1.52 -11.32
C THR A 19 -0.69 -0.95 -12.32
N ASP A 20 -0.21 -0.38 -13.43
CA ASP A 20 -1.04 0.13 -14.54
C ASP A 20 -2.19 1.06 -14.10
N GLY A 21 -1.87 2.04 -13.24
CA GLY A 21 -2.83 3.03 -12.75
C GLY A 21 -3.84 2.52 -11.71
N HIS A 22 -3.74 1.25 -11.31
CA HIS A 22 -4.61 0.64 -10.32
C HIS A 22 -3.83 0.17 -9.10
N ILE A 23 -4.46 0.30 -7.94
CA ILE A 23 -3.95 -0.22 -6.68
C ILE A 23 -4.76 -1.47 -6.33
N THR A 24 -4.09 -2.60 -6.21
CA THR A 24 -4.67 -3.82 -5.62
C THR A 24 -4.42 -3.80 -4.12
N VAL A 25 -5.49 -3.84 -3.33
CA VAL A 25 -5.40 -3.74 -1.88
C VAL A 25 -4.85 -5.03 -1.26
N MET A 26 -4.00 -4.87 -0.26
CA MET A 26 -3.54 -5.93 0.63
C MET A 26 -4.43 -5.97 1.87
N ASP A 27 -5.25 -7.01 2.00
CA ASP A 27 -6.15 -7.15 3.13
C ASP A 27 -5.37 -7.38 4.43
N GLY A 28 -5.82 -6.75 5.51
CA GLY A 28 -5.19 -6.85 6.83
C GLY A 28 -3.91 -6.04 7.01
N ILE A 29 -3.47 -5.27 6.01
CA ILE A 29 -2.27 -4.43 6.07
C ILE A 29 -2.66 -2.98 5.77
N ALA A 30 -2.64 -2.11 6.79
CA ALA A 30 -3.05 -0.72 6.65
C ALA A 30 -1.94 0.15 6.07
N THR A 31 -0.67 -0.17 6.35
CA THR A 31 0.47 0.65 5.94
C THR A 31 1.66 -0.17 5.44
N MET A 32 2.50 0.43 4.60
CA MET A 32 3.77 -0.18 4.22
C MET A 32 4.67 -0.44 5.44
N ARG A 33 4.57 0.37 6.51
CA ARG A 33 5.30 0.10 7.76
C ARG A 33 4.92 -1.27 8.33
N GLU A 34 3.63 -1.57 8.43
CA GLU A 34 3.15 -2.87 8.92
C GLU A 34 3.64 -4.00 8.01
N LEU A 35 3.57 -3.81 6.68
CA LEU A 35 4.11 -4.78 5.71
C LEU A 35 5.59 -5.08 5.95
N PHE A 36 6.43 -4.06 6.12
CA PHE A 36 7.86 -4.28 6.38
C PHE A 36 8.15 -4.82 7.78
N GLN A 37 7.23 -4.65 8.74
CA GLN A 37 7.37 -5.17 10.10
C GLN A 37 6.91 -6.62 10.26
N SER A 38 6.11 -7.16 9.32
CA SER A 38 5.70 -8.57 9.37
C SER A 38 6.86 -9.54 9.19
N GLY A 39 7.96 -9.08 8.58
CA GLY A 39 9.13 -9.91 8.26
C GLY A 39 8.96 -10.77 7.01
N GLU A 40 7.80 -10.72 6.37
CA GLU A 40 7.55 -11.36 5.08
C GLU A 40 8.19 -10.55 3.94
N ASP A 41 8.52 -11.22 2.83
CA ASP A 41 8.99 -10.54 1.62
C ASP A 41 7.84 -9.69 1.02
N PRO A 42 7.95 -8.35 0.99
CA PRO A 42 6.88 -7.48 0.52
C PRO A 42 6.47 -7.74 -0.92
N ALA A 43 7.41 -8.17 -1.77
CA ALA A 43 7.12 -8.49 -3.17
C ALA A 43 6.25 -9.75 -3.30
N THR A 44 6.47 -10.74 -2.44
CA THR A 44 5.66 -11.96 -2.37
C THR A 44 4.24 -11.66 -1.90
N VAL A 45 4.09 -10.90 -0.80
CA VAL A 45 2.77 -10.46 -0.31
C VAL A 45 2.02 -9.67 -1.38
N ALA A 46 2.71 -8.76 -2.07
CA ALA A 46 2.12 -7.94 -3.12
C ALA A 46 1.65 -8.72 -4.34
N ARG A 47 2.36 -9.79 -4.74
CA ARG A 47 1.93 -10.67 -5.84
C ARG A 47 0.72 -11.53 -5.44
N GLY A 48 0.60 -11.86 -4.16
CA GLY A 48 -0.54 -12.60 -3.61
C GLY A 48 -1.78 -11.73 -3.36
N ALA A 49 -1.64 -10.40 -3.41
CA ALA A 49 -2.74 -9.47 -3.19
C ALA A 49 -3.84 -9.69 -4.23
N ASN A 50 -5.03 -10.05 -3.73
CA ASN A 50 -6.23 -10.30 -4.53
C ASN A 50 -7.43 -9.50 -4.01
N GLY A 51 -7.18 -8.48 -3.19
CA GLY A 51 -8.20 -7.60 -2.66
C GLY A 51 -8.79 -6.67 -3.72
N GLU A 52 -9.55 -5.69 -3.24
CA GLU A 52 -10.19 -4.65 -4.05
C GLU A 52 -9.20 -3.95 -5.00
N ARG A 53 -9.67 -3.56 -6.19
CA ARG A 53 -8.92 -2.74 -7.14
C ARG A 53 -9.49 -1.34 -7.18
N ILE A 54 -8.66 -0.35 -6.88
CA ILE A 54 -9.04 1.06 -6.83
C ILE A 54 -8.19 1.83 -7.85
N ALA A 55 -8.79 2.76 -8.61
CA ALA A 55 -8.03 3.61 -9.51
C ALA A 55 -7.16 4.58 -8.69
N THR A 56 -5.95 4.84 -9.15
CA THR A 56 -5.01 5.70 -8.42
C THR A 56 -5.51 7.14 -8.31
N ASP A 57 -6.32 7.58 -9.28
CA ASP A 57 -6.90 8.92 -9.32
C ASP A 57 -8.01 9.11 -8.26
N ASP A 58 -8.55 8.02 -7.70
CA ASP A 58 -9.60 8.04 -6.69
C ASP A 58 -9.04 8.06 -5.25
N VAL A 59 -7.72 8.06 -5.08
CA VAL A 59 -7.09 7.94 -3.75
C VAL A 59 -6.08 9.05 -3.48
N ARG A 60 -5.84 9.31 -2.19
CA ARG A 60 -4.74 10.17 -1.76
C ARG A 60 -3.53 9.32 -1.35
N LEU A 61 -2.49 9.32 -2.17
CA LEU A 61 -1.22 8.66 -1.83
C LEU A 61 -0.59 9.30 -0.58
N ARG A 62 -0.01 8.46 0.28
CA ARG A 62 0.73 8.88 1.48
C ARG A 62 2.21 8.57 1.30
N ALA A 63 3.04 9.21 2.14
CA ALA A 63 4.46 8.92 2.17
C ALA A 63 4.69 7.41 2.44
N PRO A 64 5.50 6.72 1.63
CA PRO A 64 5.64 5.26 1.70
C PRO A 64 6.28 4.80 3.02
N ILE A 65 7.25 5.55 3.53
CA ILE A 65 7.84 5.38 4.86
C ILE A 65 8.16 6.80 5.34
N ILE A 66 7.69 7.20 6.52
CA ILE A 66 8.23 8.38 7.20
C ILE A 66 9.61 7.96 7.74
N PRO A 67 10.73 8.41 7.14
CA PRO A 67 12.05 8.06 7.63
C PRO A 67 12.21 8.61 9.05
N LYS A 68 12.71 7.79 9.98
CA LYS A 68 13.02 8.26 11.35
C LYS A 68 14.19 9.27 11.39
N LYS A 69 14.88 9.46 10.26
CA LYS A 69 16.05 10.33 10.14
C LYS A 69 15.96 11.09 8.81
N PHE A 70 15.48 12.32 8.86
CA PHE A 70 15.94 13.35 7.93
C PHE A 70 17.11 14.02 8.65
N PHE A 71 18.33 13.64 8.30
CA PHE A 71 19.55 14.35 8.67
C PHE A 71 20.24 14.74 7.37
#